data_AF-R9JRS3-F1
#
_entry.id   AF-R9JRS3-F1
#
_cell.length_a   1.000
_cell.length_b   1.000
_cell.length_c   1.000
_cell.angle_alpha   90.00
_cell.angle_beta   90.00
_cell.angle_gamma   90.00
#
_symmetry.space_group_name_H-M   'P 1'
#
loop_
_entity.id
_entity.type
_entity.pdbx_description
1 polymer ?
#
loop_
_entity_poly.entity_id
_entity_poly.type
_entity_poly.pdbx_seq_one_letter_code
_entity_poly.pdbx_strand_id
1 'polypeptide(L)'
;MEVYYSTDETIWGHSKQAEKLTKVSINRTVLWENQEIFIPAVYVGLSGAVLDLCVKIPSEDMVHFLQKWDTEKRLSLKTSEEYEQFESENPSCKHFRTEICLNGKPLALLMGSSLFWYCDDVVHQTVPQETLAQAKTGTAANNNPDTDLWQNDPDAERLRTAYHCGADGCWQFERLVWQWTDTPVLSPQEITLLFRACPKPVTAGYFVTASGSSDKPVTLIKALYPETNQEYTITQHECRLTRHSFDNTKGISYPEYSQSLLYSISPSLAPELYDIIDCCAGDTPRMSGMPDRTCSHTAAFACAPSPASDKRLAMSSFHFERFFSEVRWRLVFYVTQKPALEVRFPIL
;
A
#
# COMPACT_ATOMS: atom_id res chain seq x y z
N MET A 1 -15.52 -24.44 1.41
CA MET A 1 -14.86 -23.89 0.21
C MET A 1 -13.59 -24.67 -0.05
N GLU A 2 -13.28 -24.97 -1.31
CA GLU A 2 -12.01 -25.56 -1.71
C GLU A 2 -10.99 -24.45 -2.00
N VAL A 3 -9.72 -24.69 -1.68
CA VAL A 3 -8.63 -23.74 -1.91
C VAL A 3 -7.52 -24.47 -2.66
N TYR A 4 -6.96 -23.77 -3.65
CA TYR A 4 -5.93 -24.28 -4.54
C TYR A 4 -4.66 -23.47 -4.41
N TYR A 5 -3.51 -24.09 -4.62
CA TYR A 5 -2.24 -23.39 -4.72
C TYR A 5 -2.13 -22.70 -6.07
N SER A 6 -2.40 -21.40 -6.11
CA SER A 6 -2.31 -20.57 -7.31
C SER A 6 -1.37 -19.40 -7.07
N THR A 7 -0.56 -19.11 -8.08
CA THR A 7 0.45 -18.05 -8.08
C THR A 7 0.21 -17.07 -9.23
N ASP A 8 -1.05 -16.91 -9.64
CA ASP A 8 -1.46 -16.02 -10.72
C ASP A 8 -2.81 -15.37 -10.39
N GLU A 9 -3.45 -14.76 -11.40
CA GLU A 9 -4.74 -14.08 -11.27
C GLU A 9 -5.90 -14.99 -10.81
N THR A 10 -5.70 -16.32 -10.79
CA THR A 10 -6.70 -17.30 -10.33
C THR A 10 -6.67 -17.57 -8.82
N ILE A 11 -5.97 -16.76 -8.02
CA ILE A 11 -5.81 -16.92 -6.56
C ILE A 11 -7.12 -17.14 -5.79
N TRP A 12 -8.22 -16.55 -6.22
CA TRP A 12 -9.56 -16.72 -5.63
C TRP A 12 -10.38 -17.85 -6.27
N GLY A 13 -9.99 -18.29 -7.47
CA GLY A 13 -10.73 -19.23 -8.29
C GLY A 13 -10.18 -20.65 -8.29
N HIS A 14 -10.56 -21.38 -9.34
CA HIS A 14 -10.15 -22.76 -9.58
C HIS A 14 -9.33 -22.83 -10.87
N SER A 15 -8.05 -23.18 -10.75
CA SER A 15 -7.26 -23.61 -11.90
C SER A 15 -7.26 -25.13 -11.98
N LYS A 16 -7.59 -25.71 -13.15
CA LYS A 16 -7.61 -27.18 -13.36
C LYS A 16 -6.24 -27.83 -13.17
N GLN A 17 -5.17 -27.05 -13.20
CA GLN A 17 -3.79 -27.50 -13.03
C GLN A 17 -3.26 -27.23 -11.63
N ALA A 18 -3.96 -26.44 -10.82
CA ALA A 18 -3.50 -26.07 -9.48
C ALA A 18 -3.72 -27.22 -8.48
N GLU A 19 -2.78 -27.38 -7.56
CA GLU A 19 -2.88 -28.37 -6.48
C GLU A 19 -4.00 -27.97 -5.52
N LYS A 20 -4.95 -28.89 -5.27
CA LYS A 20 -5.95 -28.73 -4.22
C LYS A 20 -5.29 -28.90 -2.85
N LEU A 21 -5.49 -27.93 -1.96
CA LEU A 21 -4.86 -27.90 -0.65
C LEU A 21 -5.73 -28.55 0.43
N THR A 22 -5.07 -29.09 1.46
CA THR A 22 -5.72 -29.69 2.63
C THR A 22 -5.99 -28.61 3.67
N LYS A 23 -7.25 -28.46 4.08
CA LYS A 23 -7.66 -27.47 5.08
C LYS A 23 -7.22 -27.90 6.49
N VAL A 24 -6.50 -27.03 7.17
CA VAL A 24 -6.21 -27.06 8.62
C VAL A 24 -6.99 -25.93 9.27
N SER A 25 -8.05 -26.28 10.00
CA SER A 25 -8.97 -25.29 10.57
C SER A 25 -8.36 -24.61 11.80
N ILE A 26 -8.44 -23.28 11.86
CA ILE A 26 -8.09 -22.49 13.03
C ILE A 26 -9.38 -22.00 13.71
N ASN A 27 -10.27 -21.35 12.94
CA ASN A 27 -11.54 -20.79 13.39
C ASN A 27 -11.40 -20.02 14.72
N ARG A 28 -10.48 -19.05 14.74
CA ARG A 28 -10.26 -18.18 15.89
C ARG A 28 -10.23 -16.72 15.45
N THR A 29 -10.79 -15.88 16.29
CA THR A 29 -10.67 -14.43 16.18
C THR A 29 -9.58 -13.97 17.12
N VAL A 30 -8.69 -13.11 16.61
CA VAL A 30 -7.69 -12.40 17.40
C VAL A 30 -8.03 -10.91 17.36
N LEU A 31 -7.79 -10.25 18.47
CA LEU A 31 -7.98 -8.81 18.59
C LEU A 31 -6.60 -8.16 18.65
N TRP A 32 -6.26 -7.37 17.63
CA TRP A 32 -5.03 -6.60 17.62
C TRP A 32 -5.35 -5.13 17.87
N GLU A 33 -5.25 -4.74 19.14
CA GLU A 33 -5.82 -3.52 19.70
C GLU A 33 -7.34 -3.48 19.51
N ASN A 34 -7.83 -2.69 18.55
CA ASN A 34 -9.26 -2.58 18.23
C ASN A 34 -9.62 -3.29 16.92
N GLN A 35 -8.64 -3.91 16.24
CA GLN A 35 -8.85 -4.56 14.96
C GLN A 35 -9.16 -6.04 15.16
N GLU A 36 -10.37 -6.45 14.76
CA GLU A 36 -10.82 -7.84 14.82
C GLU A 36 -10.35 -8.59 13.56
N ILE A 37 -9.53 -9.62 13.75
CA ILE A 37 -9.01 -10.45 12.67
C ILE A 37 -9.48 -11.89 12.90
N PHE A 38 -10.42 -12.34 12.06
CA PHE A 38 -10.86 -13.72 12.04
C PHE A 38 -9.97 -14.56 11.13
N ILE A 39 -9.47 -15.67 11.68
CA ILE A 39 -8.54 -16.59 11.02
C ILE A 39 -9.28 -17.92 10.81
N PRO A 40 -9.88 -18.14 9.63
CA PRO A 40 -10.63 -19.36 9.36
C PRO A 40 -9.74 -20.61 9.32
N ALA A 41 -8.68 -20.59 8.51
CA ALA A 41 -7.85 -21.76 8.26
C ALA A 41 -6.52 -21.42 7.57
N VAL A 42 -5.59 -22.37 7.68
CA VAL A 42 -4.44 -22.51 6.77
C VAL A 42 -4.69 -23.73 5.89
N TYR A 43 -4.34 -23.65 4.63
CA TYR A 43 -4.45 -24.74 3.67
C TYR A 43 -3.05 -25.17 3.25
N VAL A 44 -2.73 -26.46 3.34
CA VAL A 44 -1.37 -26.98 3.11
C VAL A 44 -1.34 -28.01 1.98
N GLY A 45 -0.25 -28.00 1.22
CA GLY A 45 0.01 -28.92 0.12
C GLY A 45 1.51 -29.03 -0.17
N LEU A 46 1.87 -29.88 -1.13
CA LEU A 46 3.26 -30.10 -1.52
C LEU A 46 3.89 -28.84 -2.12
N SER A 47 3.12 -28.05 -2.87
CA SER A 47 3.60 -26.82 -3.52
C SER A 47 3.78 -25.65 -2.55
N GLY A 48 3.02 -25.63 -1.45
CA GLY A 48 3.09 -24.55 -0.46
C GLY A 48 1.89 -24.52 0.49
N ALA A 49 1.65 -23.37 1.08
CA ALA A 49 0.51 -23.13 1.96
C ALA A 49 -0.24 -21.86 1.59
N VAL A 50 -1.52 -21.80 1.94
CA VAL A 50 -2.38 -20.63 1.78
C VAL A 50 -2.99 -20.28 3.13
N LEU A 51 -2.94 -19.01 3.50
CA LEU A 51 -3.59 -18.46 4.69
C LEU A 51 -4.70 -17.50 4.25
N ASP A 52 -5.92 -17.74 4.70
CA ASP A 52 -7.01 -16.78 4.56
C ASP A 52 -7.17 -16.01 5.87
N LEU A 53 -7.34 -14.70 5.77
CA LEU A 53 -7.65 -13.78 6.88
C LEU A 53 -8.94 -13.02 6.55
N CYS A 54 -9.78 -12.81 7.55
CA CYS A 54 -10.98 -11.97 7.45
C CYS A 54 -10.85 -10.84 8.45
N VAL A 55 -10.50 -9.64 7.98
CA VAL A 55 -10.34 -8.45 8.82
C VAL A 55 -11.67 -7.70 8.84
N LYS A 56 -12.23 -7.51 10.03
CA LYS A 56 -13.47 -6.76 10.21
C LYS A 56 -13.18 -5.27 10.17
N ILE A 57 -14.03 -4.54 9.47
CA ILE A 57 -14.00 -3.08 9.38
C ILE A 57 -15.34 -2.54 9.90
N PRO A 58 -15.35 -1.72 10.97
CA PRO A 58 -16.58 -1.07 11.42
C PRO A 58 -17.23 -0.26 10.30
N SER A 59 -18.56 -0.38 10.17
CA SER A 59 -19.29 0.33 9.12
C SER A 59 -19.16 1.85 9.26
N GLU A 60 -19.16 2.36 10.48
CA GLU A 60 -19.00 3.79 10.77
C GLU A 60 -17.67 4.37 10.25
N ASP A 61 -16.56 3.65 10.43
CA ASP A 61 -15.24 4.05 9.94
C ASP A 61 -15.22 4.13 8.42
N MET A 62 -15.83 3.12 7.76
CA MET A 62 -15.91 3.08 6.30
C MET A 62 -16.83 4.17 5.75
N VAL A 63 -17.98 4.44 6.39
CA VAL A 63 -18.87 5.55 6.01
C VAL A 63 -18.13 6.88 6.12
N HIS A 64 -17.49 7.15 7.27
CA HIS A 64 -16.74 8.38 7.48
C HIS A 64 -15.62 8.56 6.44
N PHE A 65 -14.88 7.49 6.15
CA PHE A 65 -13.85 7.48 5.12
C PHE A 65 -14.42 7.80 3.73
N LEU A 66 -15.46 7.10 3.28
CA LEU A 66 -16.03 7.29 1.93
C LEU A 66 -16.74 8.63 1.77
N GLN A 67 -17.28 9.21 2.84
CA GLN A 67 -17.83 10.58 2.82
C GLN A 67 -16.72 11.63 2.72
N LYS A 68 -15.59 11.42 3.41
CA LYS A 68 -14.44 12.32 3.29
C LYS A 68 -13.79 12.21 1.92
N TRP A 69 -13.58 10.99 1.44
CA TRP A 69 -12.93 10.61 0.19
C TRP A 69 -13.97 10.11 -0.82
N ASP A 70 -14.86 11.00 -1.22
CA ASP A 70 -15.84 10.73 -2.27
C ASP A 70 -15.17 10.35 -3.62
N THR A 71 -15.98 9.90 -4.58
CA THR A 71 -15.48 9.46 -5.89
C THR A 71 -14.70 10.56 -6.62
N GLU A 72 -15.15 11.82 -6.55
CA GLU A 72 -14.50 12.93 -7.23
C GLU A 72 -13.10 13.19 -6.65
N LYS A 73 -12.98 13.22 -5.31
CA LYS A 73 -11.69 13.38 -4.63
C LYS A 73 -10.74 12.23 -4.91
N ARG A 74 -11.23 10.98 -4.88
CA ARG A 74 -10.41 9.80 -5.17
C ARG A 74 -9.86 9.80 -6.60
N LEU A 75 -10.65 10.26 -7.57
CA LEU A 75 -10.23 10.35 -8.97
C LEU A 75 -9.37 11.59 -9.27
N SER A 76 -9.28 12.54 -8.33
CA SER A 76 -8.54 13.81 -8.51
C SER A 76 -7.27 13.93 -7.66
N LEU A 77 -6.84 12.84 -7.00
CA LEU A 77 -5.53 12.77 -6.32
C LEU A 77 -4.39 13.01 -7.33
N LYS A 78 -3.42 13.84 -6.97
CA LYS A 78 -2.31 14.23 -7.87
C LYS A 78 -0.94 14.06 -7.26
N THR A 79 -0.83 14.21 -5.94
CA THR A 79 0.45 14.24 -5.23
C THR A 79 0.65 12.97 -4.42
N SER A 80 1.91 12.56 -4.23
CA SER A 80 2.25 11.43 -3.35
C SER A 80 1.71 11.63 -1.92
N GLU A 81 1.69 12.87 -1.43
CA GLU A 81 1.16 13.19 -0.11
C GLU A 81 -0.36 12.97 0.00
N GLU A 82 -1.13 13.33 -1.03
CA GLU A 82 -2.58 13.06 -1.08
C GLU A 82 -2.87 11.55 -1.10
N TYR A 83 -2.11 10.78 -1.89
CA TYR A 83 -2.22 9.31 -1.92
C TYR A 83 -1.85 8.70 -0.57
N GLU A 84 -0.77 9.15 0.06
CA GLU A 84 -0.38 8.68 1.39
C GLU A 84 -1.42 9.00 2.44
N GLN A 85 -2.02 10.20 2.38
CA GLN A 85 -3.11 10.56 3.28
C GLN A 85 -4.33 9.66 3.06
N PHE A 86 -4.74 9.48 1.81
CA PHE A 86 -5.84 8.59 1.43
C PHE A 86 -5.61 7.17 1.97
N GLU A 87 -4.44 6.57 1.71
CA GLU A 87 -4.09 5.24 2.20
C GLU A 87 -4.03 5.19 3.74
N SER A 88 -3.48 6.21 4.39
CA SER A 88 -3.35 6.25 5.85
C SER A 88 -4.70 6.29 6.59
N GLU A 89 -5.71 6.90 5.95
CA GLU A 89 -7.05 7.08 6.47
C GLU A 89 -8.02 5.98 6.01
N ASN A 90 -7.67 5.23 4.96
CA ASN A 90 -8.46 4.13 4.46
C ASN A 90 -8.52 2.99 5.52
N PRO A 91 -9.70 2.69 6.09
CA PRO A 91 -9.86 1.62 7.09
C PRO A 91 -9.49 0.23 6.56
N SER A 92 -9.46 0.12 5.23
CA SER A 92 -9.26 -1.08 4.45
C SER A 92 -7.81 -1.20 3.91
N CYS A 93 -7.01 -0.13 4.06
CA CYS A 93 -5.60 -0.20 3.68
C CYS A 93 -4.86 -1.19 4.59
N LYS A 94 -3.94 -1.94 3.98
CA LYS A 94 -3.12 -2.96 4.62
C LYS A 94 -2.10 -2.33 5.56
N HIS A 95 -2.54 -1.99 6.77
CA HIS A 95 -1.67 -1.45 7.82
C HIS A 95 -0.81 -2.52 8.49
N PHE A 96 -0.75 -3.75 7.96
CA PHE A 96 0.11 -4.80 8.51
C PHE A 96 0.57 -5.86 7.51
N ARG A 97 1.67 -6.52 7.85
CA ARG A 97 2.17 -7.74 7.22
C ARG A 97 1.97 -8.92 8.15
N THR A 98 1.74 -10.08 7.57
CA THR A 98 1.61 -11.35 8.29
C THR A 98 2.78 -12.23 7.91
N GLU A 99 3.45 -12.83 8.89
CA GLU A 99 4.41 -13.92 8.73
C GLU A 99 3.79 -15.21 9.30
N ILE A 100 4.13 -16.36 8.73
CA ILE A 100 3.62 -17.67 9.17
C ILE A 100 4.77 -18.65 9.44
N CYS A 101 4.64 -19.38 10.54
CA CYS A 101 5.46 -20.56 10.84
C CYS A 101 4.55 -21.78 11.07
N LEU A 102 4.94 -22.92 10.51
CA LEU A 102 4.27 -24.21 10.71
C LEU A 102 5.23 -25.16 11.44
N ASN A 103 4.89 -25.61 12.65
CA ASN A 103 5.78 -26.37 13.53
C ASN A 103 7.16 -25.70 13.72
N GLY A 104 7.18 -24.37 13.88
CA GLY A 104 8.42 -23.59 14.01
C GLY A 104 9.21 -23.40 12.70
N LYS A 105 8.72 -23.90 11.56
CA LYS A 105 9.35 -23.68 10.25
C LYS A 105 8.74 -22.45 9.57
N PRO A 106 9.50 -21.37 9.29
CA PRO A 106 8.98 -20.19 8.61
C PRO A 106 8.74 -20.47 7.13
N LEU A 107 7.69 -19.86 6.56
CA LEU A 107 7.45 -19.87 5.12
C LEU A 107 7.79 -18.50 4.51
N ALA A 108 8.08 -18.48 3.22
CA ALA A 108 8.30 -17.23 2.48
C ALA A 108 7.02 -16.81 1.76
N LEU A 109 6.61 -15.55 1.92
CA LEU A 109 5.43 -15.02 1.25
C LEU A 109 5.74 -14.94 -0.24
N LEU A 110 4.90 -15.56 -1.07
CA LEU A 110 5.04 -15.50 -2.51
C LEU A 110 4.17 -14.39 -3.09
N MET A 111 2.91 -14.32 -2.66
CA MET A 111 1.98 -13.26 -3.03
C MET A 111 0.78 -13.20 -2.10
N GLY A 112 -0.01 -12.14 -2.25
CA GLY A 112 -1.31 -12.07 -1.65
C GLY A 112 -2.28 -11.30 -2.53
N SER A 113 -3.56 -11.53 -2.30
CA SER A 113 -4.64 -10.72 -2.86
C SER A 113 -5.65 -10.40 -1.76
N SER A 114 -6.37 -9.30 -1.95
CA SER A 114 -7.41 -8.86 -1.03
C SER A 114 -8.69 -8.58 -1.79
N LEU A 115 -9.81 -8.93 -1.17
CA LEU A 115 -11.16 -8.58 -1.62
C LEU A 115 -11.88 -7.82 -0.52
N PHE A 116 -12.73 -6.88 -0.91
CA PHE A 116 -13.54 -6.11 0.01
C PHE A 116 -15.01 -6.46 -0.13
N TRP A 117 -15.68 -6.48 1.02
CA TRP A 117 -17.11 -6.65 1.13
C TRP A 117 -17.69 -5.51 1.97
N TYR A 118 -18.62 -4.78 1.37
CA TYR A 118 -19.36 -3.69 1.97
C TYR A 118 -20.70 -4.17 2.52
N CYS A 119 -21.05 -3.77 3.73
CA CYS A 119 -22.39 -4.01 4.26
C CYS A 119 -23.39 -3.00 3.69
N ASP A 120 -24.67 -3.37 3.72
CA ASP A 120 -25.78 -2.56 3.19
C ASP A 120 -25.80 -1.15 3.81
N ASP A 121 -25.46 -1.02 5.10
CA ASP A 121 -25.42 0.27 5.80
C ASP A 121 -24.46 1.27 5.16
N VAL A 122 -23.28 0.81 4.72
CA VAL A 122 -22.30 1.67 4.02
C VAL A 122 -22.85 2.09 2.68
N VAL A 123 -23.40 1.15 1.92
CA VAL A 123 -23.97 1.42 0.58
C VAL A 123 -25.11 2.43 0.68
N HIS A 124 -26.01 2.27 1.65
CA HIS A 124 -27.13 3.17 1.86
C HIS A 124 -26.74 4.59 2.28
N GLN A 125 -25.62 4.74 2.99
CA GLN A 125 -25.17 6.05 3.52
C GLN A 125 -24.20 6.80 2.61
N THR A 126 -23.61 6.13 1.63
CA THR A 126 -22.55 6.70 0.78
C THR A 126 -22.96 6.83 -0.69
N VAL A 127 -24.01 6.12 -1.12
CA VAL A 127 -24.53 6.20 -2.49
C VAL A 127 -25.81 7.05 -2.52
N PRO A 128 -25.95 8.01 -3.45
CA PRO A 128 -27.18 8.80 -3.59
C PRO A 128 -28.43 7.92 -3.77
N GLN A 129 -29.53 8.25 -3.09
CA GLN A 129 -30.77 7.46 -3.13
C GLN A 129 -31.36 7.31 -4.54
N GLU A 130 -31.19 8.33 -5.39
CA GLU A 130 -31.64 8.31 -6.78
C GLU A 130 -30.93 7.23 -7.60
N THR A 131 -29.62 7.05 -7.37
CA THR A 131 -28.80 5.98 -7.97
C THR A 131 -29.24 4.60 -7.48
N LEU A 132 -29.52 4.45 -6.17
CA LEU A 132 -30.05 3.21 -5.59
C LEU A 132 -31.46 2.84 -6.08
N ALA A 133 -32.28 3.82 -6.43
CA ALA A 133 -33.63 3.60 -6.97
C ALA A 133 -33.60 3.16 -8.44
N GLN A 134 -32.77 3.79 -9.27
CA GLN A 134 -32.62 3.45 -10.70
C GLN A 134 -32.06 2.04 -10.91
N ALA A 135 -31.17 1.63 -10.03
CA ALA A 135 -30.66 0.29 -9.89
C ALA A 135 -31.71 -0.81 -9.68
N LYS A 136 -32.68 -0.57 -8.79
CA LYS A 136 -33.71 -1.56 -8.41
C LYS A 136 -34.77 -1.76 -9.48
N THR A 137 -34.93 -0.82 -10.42
CA THR A 137 -35.97 -0.87 -11.46
C THR A 137 -35.54 -1.61 -12.74
N GLY A 138 -34.31 -2.14 -12.80
CA GLY A 138 -33.85 -2.98 -13.92
C GLY A 138 -33.72 -2.26 -15.28
N THR A 139 -33.86 -0.94 -15.32
CA THR A 139 -33.73 -0.09 -16.51
C THR A 139 -32.26 0.20 -16.86
N ALA A 140 -31.37 -0.80 -16.71
CA ALA A 140 -30.02 -0.77 -17.26
C ALA A 140 -30.08 -1.06 -18.77
N ALA A 141 -30.73 -0.17 -19.51
CA ALA A 141 -30.67 -0.11 -20.95
C ALA A 141 -30.19 1.29 -21.31
N ASN A 142 -28.89 1.54 -21.07
CA ASN A 142 -28.04 2.48 -21.79
C ASN A 142 -26.61 2.30 -21.27
N ASN A 143 -25.65 2.26 -22.18
CA ASN A 143 -24.22 2.02 -21.97
C ASN A 143 -23.53 3.13 -21.17
N ASN A 144 -24.01 3.45 -19.96
CA ASN A 144 -23.37 4.39 -19.05
C ASN A 144 -22.58 3.59 -18.00
N PRO A 145 -21.24 3.57 -18.06
CA PRO A 145 -20.40 2.83 -17.11
C PRO A 145 -20.52 3.34 -15.66
N ASP A 146 -21.16 4.49 -15.43
CA ASP A 146 -21.37 5.08 -14.11
C ASP A 146 -22.62 4.56 -13.37
N THR A 147 -23.42 3.68 -13.98
CA THR A 147 -24.58 3.02 -13.34
C THR A 147 -24.29 1.59 -12.87
N ASP A 148 -23.01 1.25 -12.64
CA ASP A 148 -22.70 0.02 -11.92
C ASP A 148 -23.15 0.19 -10.47
N LEU A 149 -24.28 -0.43 -10.19
CA LEU A 149 -24.74 -0.73 -8.85
C LEU A 149 -23.56 -1.15 -7.98
N TRP A 150 -23.39 -0.50 -6.82
CA TRP A 150 -22.37 -0.89 -5.84
C TRP A 150 -22.66 -2.33 -5.35
N GLN A 151 -22.14 -3.31 -6.09
CA GLN A 151 -22.25 -4.73 -5.80
C GLN A 151 -20.90 -5.20 -5.30
N ASN A 152 -20.93 -6.01 -4.24
CA ASN A 152 -19.74 -6.70 -3.79
C ASN A 152 -19.27 -7.69 -4.84
N ASP A 153 -17.96 -7.90 -4.90
CA ASP A 153 -17.37 -8.92 -5.74
C ASP A 153 -17.98 -10.30 -5.42
N PRO A 154 -18.38 -11.10 -6.43
CA PRO A 154 -18.94 -12.43 -6.20
C PRO A 154 -18.05 -13.36 -5.36
N ASP A 155 -16.72 -13.24 -5.45
CA ASP A 155 -15.78 -13.97 -4.58
C ASP A 155 -15.83 -13.47 -3.13
N ALA A 156 -15.96 -12.16 -2.92
CA ALA A 156 -16.13 -11.60 -1.58
C ALA A 156 -17.41 -12.11 -0.91
N GLU A 157 -18.52 -12.20 -1.65
CA GLU A 157 -19.78 -12.80 -1.16
C GLU A 157 -19.64 -14.30 -0.85
N ARG A 158 -18.94 -15.04 -1.71
CA ARG A 158 -18.62 -16.46 -1.49
C ARG A 158 -17.83 -16.64 -0.20
N LEU A 159 -16.80 -15.83 0.02
CA LEU A 159 -15.95 -15.88 1.20
C LEU A 159 -16.71 -15.54 2.47
N ARG A 160 -17.48 -14.44 2.44
CA ARG A 160 -18.34 -14.05 3.56
C ARG A 160 -19.25 -15.19 3.99
N THR A 161 -19.92 -15.82 3.02
CA THR A 161 -20.82 -16.94 3.28
C THR A 161 -20.06 -18.17 3.80
N ALA A 162 -18.95 -18.53 3.16
CA ALA A 162 -18.16 -19.71 3.51
C ALA A 162 -17.49 -19.63 4.89
N TYR A 163 -17.18 -18.40 5.32
CA TYR A 163 -16.53 -18.10 6.60
C TYR A 163 -17.48 -17.58 7.68
N HIS A 164 -18.78 -17.48 7.35
CA HIS A 164 -19.82 -17.01 8.27
C HIS A 164 -19.55 -15.61 8.84
N CYS A 165 -18.94 -14.75 8.02
CA CYS A 165 -18.71 -13.35 8.36
C CYS A 165 -20.05 -12.59 8.35
N GLY A 166 -20.38 -11.95 9.48
CA GLY A 166 -21.64 -11.22 9.68
C GLY A 166 -21.82 -10.02 8.76
N ALA A 167 -23.04 -9.49 8.67
CA ALA A 167 -23.34 -8.25 7.93
C ALA A 167 -23.31 -7.00 8.84
N ASP A 168 -22.85 -7.14 10.08
CA ASP A 168 -22.77 -6.09 11.11
C ASP A 168 -21.56 -5.14 10.92
N GLY A 169 -20.77 -5.36 9.87
CA GLY A 169 -19.66 -4.51 9.45
C GLY A 169 -19.18 -4.90 8.06
N CYS A 170 -18.18 -4.17 7.57
CA CYS A 170 -17.48 -4.51 6.34
C CYS A 170 -16.40 -5.56 6.61
N TRP A 171 -15.97 -6.24 5.55
CA TRP A 171 -14.91 -7.25 5.62
C TRP A 171 -13.86 -7.04 4.53
N GLN A 172 -12.60 -7.19 4.94
CA GLN A 172 -11.49 -7.40 4.03
C GLN A 172 -11.06 -8.86 4.13
N PHE A 173 -11.16 -9.57 3.01
CA PHE A 173 -10.66 -10.93 2.89
C PHE A 173 -9.26 -10.88 2.29
N GLU A 174 -8.26 -11.38 3.00
CA GLU A 174 -6.92 -11.58 2.44
C GLU A 174 -6.68 -13.06 2.19
N ARG A 175 -6.10 -13.37 1.04
CA ARG A 175 -5.53 -14.68 0.74
C ARG A 175 -4.05 -14.51 0.50
N LEU A 176 -3.24 -15.15 1.33
CA LEU A 176 -1.78 -15.10 1.29
C LEU A 176 -1.23 -16.47 0.89
N VAL A 177 -0.42 -16.50 -0.16
CA VAL A 177 0.19 -17.71 -0.71
C VAL A 177 1.65 -17.75 -0.29
N TRP A 178 2.04 -18.88 0.28
CA TRP A 178 3.33 -19.09 0.92
C TRP A 178 4.05 -20.28 0.28
N GLN A 179 5.35 -20.13 0.07
CA GLN A 179 6.21 -21.21 -0.40
C GLN A 179 7.03 -21.79 0.76
N TRP A 180 7.33 -23.07 0.66
CA TRP A 180 8.20 -23.75 1.61
C TRP A 180 9.64 -23.24 1.50
N THR A 181 10.28 -23.02 2.65
CA THR A 181 11.72 -22.68 2.73
C THR A 181 12.59 -23.91 3.03
N ASP A 182 11.94 -25.00 3.46
CA ASP A 182 12.51 -26.28 3.85
C ASP A 182 11.45 -27.37 3.54
N THR A 183 11.67 -28.60 3.99
CA THR A 183 10.77 -29.75 3.86
C THR A 183 9.32 -29.38 4.21
N PRO A 184 8.35 -29.65 3.30
CA PRO A 184 6.93 -29.32 3.49
C PRO A 184 6.33 -29.86 4.79
N VAL A 185 5.48 -29.04 5.42
CA VAL A 185 4.72 -29.42 6.63
C VAL A 185 3.25 -29.62 6.26
N LEU A 186 2.89 -30.85 5.90
CA LEU A 186 1.53 -31.18 5.39
C LEU A 186 0.49 -31.46 6.48
N SER A 187 0.93 -31.60 7.74
CA SER A 187 0.07 -31.85 8.90
C SER A 187 0.62 -31.12 10.13
N PRO A 188 0.57 -29.78 10.13
CA PRO A 188 1.09 -28.97 11.23
C PRO A 188 0.36 -29.31 12.54
N GLN A 189 1.12 -29.42 13.62
CA GLN A 189 0.66 -29.55 15.00
C GLN A 189 0.58 -28.19 15.70
N GLU A 190 1.28 -27.19 15.16
CA GLU A 190 1.22 -25.81 15.61
C GLU A 190 1.32 -24.86 14.42
N ILE A 191 0.48 -23.83 14.43
CA ILE A 191 0.53 -22.71 13.49
C ILE A 191 0.84 -21.46 14.29
N THR A 192 1.90 -20.74 13.93
CA THR A 192 2.24 -19.44 14.51
C THR A 192 2.06 -18.36 13.46
N LEU A 193 1.33 -17.31 13.79
CA LEU A 193 1.17 -16.11 12.97
C LEU A 193 1.80 -14.93 13.68
N LEU A 194 2.55 -14.11 12.95
CA LEU A 194 3.11 -12.88 13.44
C LEU A 194 2.62 -11.70 12.58
N PHE A 195 1.85 -10.82 13.21
CA PHE A 195 1.33 -9.61 12.60
C PHE A 195 2.27 -8.43 12.95
N ARG A 196 2.74 -7.70 11.93
CA ARG A 196 3.60 -6.53 12.08
C ARG A 196 2.98 -5.32 11.41
N ALA A 197 2.83 -4.22 12.14
CA ALA A 197 2.28 -3.00 11.56
C ALA A 197 3.22 -2.45 10.47
N CYS A 198 2.65 -2.02 9.35
CA CYS A 198 3.37 -1.28 8.34
C CYS A 198 3.63 0.15 8.89
N PRO A 199 4.86 0.67 8.82
CA PRO A 199 5.12 2.05 9.19
C PRO A 199 4.28 3.02 8.35
N LYS A 200 3.66 4.01 9.01
CA LYS A 200 2.87 5.04 8.34
C LYS A 200 3.71 6.28 8.08
N PRO A 201 3.64 6.88 6.88
CA PRO A 201 4.29 8.16 6.61
C PRO A 201 3.58 9.29 7.36
N VAL A 202 4.35 10.15 8.01
CA VAL A 202 3.86 11.37 8.68
C VAL A 202 4.71 12.53 8.20
N THR A 203 4.09 13.46 7.46
CA THR A 203 4.75 14.72 7.07
C THR A 203 5.04 15.56 8.31
N ALA A 204 6.32 15.81 8.57
CA ALA A 204 6.80 16.55 9.72
C ALA A 204 7.02 18.05 9.43
N GLY A 205 7.12 18.41 8.15
CA GLY A 205 7.16 19.79 7.68
C GLY A 205 7.71 19.94 6.27
N TYR A 206 7.66 21.17 5.76
CA TYR A 206 8.04 21.50 4.39
C TYR A 206 9.20 22.50 4.36
N PHE A 207 10.02 22.41 3.32
CA PHE A 207 11.05 23.39 3.03
C PHE A 207 11.28 23.50 1.52
N VAL A 208 11.99 24.55 1.10
CA VAL A 208 12.24 24.83 -0.31
C VAL A 208 13.75 24.92 -0.55
N THR A 209 14.22 24.38 -1.65
CA THR A 209 15.60 24.56 -2.12
C THR A 209 15.61 25.18 -3.51
N ALA A 210 16.55 26.10 -3.72
CA ALA A 210 16.81 26.71 -5.02
C ALA A 210 18.12 26.16 -5.60
N SER A 211 18.18 26.05 -6.93
CA SER A 211 19.38 25.57 -7.63
C SER A 211 20.56 26.53 -7.42
N GLY A 212 21.73 26.00 -7.06
CA GLY A 212 22.96 26.79 -6.90
C GLY A 212 23.18 27.35 -5.49
N SER A 213 22.54 26.79 -4.47
CA SER A 213 22.84 27.09 -3.08
C SER A 213 24.31 26.80 -2.75
N SER A 214 24.95 27.73 -2.04
CA SER A 214 26.33 27.68 -1.53
C SER A 214 26.78 26.30 -1.04
N ASP A 215 28.06 25.96 -1.24
CA ASP A 215 28.76 24.78 -0.66
C ASP A 215 28.86 24.79 0.88
N LYS A 216 28.13 25.69 1.55
CA LYS A 216 28.12 25.79 3.00
C LYS A 216 26.90 25.03 3.53
N PRO A 217 27.06 24.23 4.58
CA PRO A 217 25.92 23.57 5.19
C PRO A 217 24.85 24.58 5.66
N VAL A 218 23.59 24.33 5.30
CA VAL A 218 22.44 25.17 5.67
C VAL A 218 21.40 24.31 6.36
N THR A 219 20.90 24.76 7.51
CA THR A 219 19.76 24.13 8.17
C THR A 219 18.49 24.38 7.36
N LEU A 220 17.85 23.31 6.91
CA LEU A 220 16.63 23.35 6.10
C LEU A 220 15.37 23.40 6.96
N ILE A 221 15.29 22.50 7.95
CA ILE A 221 14.12 22.37 8.81
C ILE A 221 14.50 21.72 10.14
N LYS A 222 13.73 22.06 11.18
CA LYS A 222 13.68 21.35 12.46
C LYS A 222 12.29 20.77 12.63
N ALA A 223 12.20 19.51 13.03
CA ALA A 223 10.92 18.83 13.22
C ALA A 223 10.96 17.88 14.41
N LEU A 224 9.80 17.67 15.04
CA LEU A 224 9.64 16.73 16.15
C LEU A 224 9.25 15.36 15.60
N TYR A 225 9.90 14.31 16.08
CA TYR A 225 9.51 12.94 15.77
C TYR A 225 8.17 12.60 16.47
N PRO A 226 7.13 12.13 15.75
CA PRO A 226 5.76 12.07 16.26
C PRO A 226 5.56 11.28 17.56
N GLU A 227 6.28 10.17 17.76
CA GLU A 227 6.09 9.32 18.95
C GLU A 227 6.84 9.81 20.19
N THR A 228 8.02 10.39 20.01
CA THR A 228 8.97 10.69 21.10
C THR A 228 9.08 12.17 21.40
N ASN A 229 8.55 13.04 20.53
CA ASN A 229 8.77 14.49 20.53
C ASN A 229 10.26 14.88 20.51
N GLN A 230 11.15 13.98 20.06
CA GLN A 230 12.56 14.29 19.88
C GLN A 230 12.73 15.24 18.69
N GLU A 231 13.45 16.35 18.87
CA GLU A 231 13.77 17.27 17.78
C GLU A 231 14.89 16.69 16.89
N TYR A 232 14.64 16.72 15.57
CA TYR A 232 15.61 16.43 14.53
C TYR A 232 15.81 17.65 13.63
N THR A 233 17.04 17.84 13.19
CA THR A 233 17.45 18.91 12.27
C THR A 233 17.93 18.30 10.96
N ILE A 234 17.40 18.79 9.84
CA ILE A 234 17.89 18.48 8.50
C ILE A 234 18.84 19.58 8.06
N THR A 235 20.03 19.19 7.64
CA THR A 235 21.06 20.11 7.12
C THR A 235 21.39 19.73 5.69
N GLN A 236 21.21 20.68 4.77
CA GLN A 236 21.68 20.58 3.40
C GLN A 236 23.21 20.74 3.37
N HIS A 237 23.88 19.90 2.59
CA HIS A 237 25.31 20.02 2.26
C HIS A 237 25.54 20.48 0.82
N GLU A 238 24.74 19.99 -0.12
CA GLU A 238 24.83 20.34 -1.54
C GLU A 238 23.42 20.27 -2.16
N CYS A 239 23.13 21.18 -3.09
CA CYS A 239 21.91 21.12 -3.89
C CYS A 239 22.23 21.48 -5.35
N ARG A 240 22.01 20.53 -6.26
CA ARG A 240 22.49 20.61 -7.64
C ARG A 240 21.41 20.24 -8.64
N LEU A 241 21.24 21.08 -9.66
CA LEU A 241 20.51 20.72 -10.86
C LEU A 241 21.34 19.77 -11.72
N THR A 242 20.78 18.62 -12.03
CA THR A 242 21.41 17.57 -12.82
C THR A 242 20.58 17.30 -14.07
N ARG A 243 21.27 17.16 -15.20
CA ARG A 243 20.69 16.63 -16.43
C ARG A 243 21.11 15.17 -16.57
N HIS A 244 20.14 14.30 -16.77
CA HIS A 244 20.32 12.86 -16.94
C HIS A 244 20.22 12.51 -18.42
N SER A 245 20.97 11.49 -18.84
CA SER A 245 20.86 10.93 -20.20
C SER A 245 20.02 9.66 -20.14
N PHE A 246 18.98 9.60 -20.95
CA PHE A 246 18.19 8.38 -21.16
C PHE A 246 18.48 7.85 -22.56
N ASP A 247 19.55 7.06 -22.68
CA ASP A 247 19.93 6.46 -23.95
C ASP A 247 19.03 5.25 -24.27
N ASN A 248 18.86 4.93 -25.56
CA ASN A 248 18.12 3.76 -26.07
C ASN A 248 16.60 3.74 -25.79
N THR A 249 15.96 4.90 -25.68
CA THR A 249 14.51 4.99 -25.48
C THR A 249 13.78 4.90 -26.83
N LYS A 250 13.25 3.72 -27.16
CA LYS A 250 12.53 3.46 -28.43
C LYS A 250 11.26 4.33 -28.55
N GLY A 251 11.37 5.52 -29.13
CA GLY A 251 10.23 6.41 -29.40
C GLY A 251 9.61 7.04 -28.16
N ILE A 252 10.36 7.13 -27.05
CA ILE A 252 9.91 7.78 -25.81
C ILE A 252 10.90 8.87 -25.43
N SER A 253 10.37 10.06 -25.15
CA SER A 253 11.10 11.19 -24.58
C SER A 253 10.85 11.22 -23.08
N TYR A 254 11.92 11.21 -22.29
CA TYR A 254 11.84 11.29 -20.83
C TYR A 254 12.24 12.69 -20.35
N PRO A 255 11.64 13.18 -19.26
CA PRO A 255 12.12 14.39 -18.60
C PRO A 255 13.52 14.17 -18.04
N GLU A 256 14.47 15.03 -18.41
CA GLU A 256 15.91 14.82 -18.16
C GLU A 256 16.46 15.62 -16.97
N TYR A 257 15.71 16.58 -16.44
CA TYR A 257 16.22 17.48 -15.41
C TYR A 257 15.63 17.13 -14.04
N SER A 258 16.49 17.03 -13.02
CA SER A 258 16.06 16.95 -11.62
C SER A 258 17.07 17.64 -10.72
N GLN A 259 16.66 17.96 -9.50
CA GLN A 259 17.51 18.52 -8.47
C GLN A 259 17.88 17.43 -7.46
N SER A 260 19.17 17.28 -7.20
CA SER A 260 19.69 16.39 -6.17
C SER A 260 20.00 17.20 -4.91
N LEU A 261 19.48 16.75 -3.77
CA LEU A 261 19.70 17.33 -2.45
C LEU A 261 20.53 16.37 -1.60
N LEU A 262 21.78 16.74 -1.31
CA LEU A 262 22.63 16.05 -0.36
C LEU A 262 22.42 16.64 1.03
N TYR A 263 22.06 15.81 2.00
CA TYR A 263 21.68 16.29 3.33
C TYR A 263 22.08 15.31 4.44
N SER A 264 22.05 15.76 5.69
CA SER A 264 22.20 14.93 6.90
C SER A 264 21.07 15.20 7.89
N ILE A 265 20.81 14.24 8.78
CA ILE A 265 19.88 14.39 9.90
C ILE A 265 20.65 14.36 11.23
N SER A 266 20.27 15.20 12.19
CA SER A 266 20.84 15.20 13.55
C SER A 266 19.74 15.38 14.61
N PRO A 267 19.69 14.56 15.67
CA PRO A 267 20.56 13.39 15.95
C PRO A 267 20.48 12.29 14.88
N SER A 268 21.39 11.32 14.93
CA SER A 268 21.39 10.20 13.98
C SER A 268 20.08 9.41 14.09
N LEU A 269 19.44 9.14 12.96
CA LEU A 269 18.22 8.36 12.84
C LEU A 269 18.42 7.29 11.76
N ALA A 270 17.81 6.10 11.96
CA ALA A 270 17.93 5.01 10.99
C ALA A 270 17.30 5.42 9.64
N PRO A 271 17.96 5.14 8.49
CA PRO A 271 17.50 5.60 7.18
C PRO A 271 16.09 5.14 6.78
N GLU A 272 15.62 4.02 7.31
CA GLU A 272 14.28 3.48 7.10
C GLU A 272 13.17 4.23 7.85
N LEU A 273 13.52 5.06 8.83
CA LEU A 273 12.55 5.78 9.67
C LEU A 273 12.18 7.17 9.13
N TYR A 274 12.82 7.62 8.04
CA TYR A 274 12.52 8.91 7.47
C TYR A 274 12.94 9.03 6.00
N ASP A 275 12.31 9.96 5.30
CA ASP A 275 12.66 10.34 3.94
C ASP A 275 12.43 11.83 3.67
N ILE A 276 13.08 12.34 2.61
CA ILE A 276 12.84 13.67 2.06
C ILE A 276 12.26 13.50 0.67
N ILE A 277 11.00 13.92 0.51
CA ILE A 277 10.19 13.66 -0.68
C ILE A 277 9.86 14.99 -1.35
N ASP A 278 9.98 15.05 -2.67
CA ASP A 278 9.49 16.18 -3.47
C ASP A 278 7.95 16.21 -3.45
N CYS A 279 7.37 17.39 -3.25
CA CYS A 279 5.93 17.58 -3.29
C CYS A 279 5.36 17.56 -4.72
N CYS A 280 6.20 17.71 -5.76
CA CYS A 280 5.77 17.71 -7.15
C CYS A 280 5.74 16.29 -7.75
N ALA A 281 4.75 16.00 -8.61
CA ALA A 281 4.69 14.75 -9.37
C ALA A 281 5.69 14.68 -10.54
N GLY A 282 6.24 15.82 -10.96
CA GLY A 282 7.08 15.92 -12.16
C GLY A 282 6.31 15.81 -13.47
N ASP A 283 7.07 15.74 -14.56
CA ASP A 283 6.56 15.52 -15.90
C ASP A 283 6.42 14.02 -16.21
N THR A 284 5.38 13.65 -16.96
CA THR A 284 5.23 12.28 -17.47
C THR A 284 6.01 12.11 -18.78
N PRO A 285 6.67 10.94 -19.01
CA PRO A 285 7.27 10.62 -20.30
C PRO A 285 6.28 10.77 -21.47
N ARG A 286 6.79 11.17 -22.64
CA ARG A 286 6.00 11.51 -23.83
C ARG A 286 6.43 10.65 -25.01
N MET A 287 5.52 10.38 -25.94
CA MET A 287 5.92 9.72 -27.19
C MET A 287 6.76 10.68 -28.06
N SER A 288 7.91 10.22 -28.55
CA SER A 288 8.78 11.01 -29.42
C SER A 288 8.02 11.45 -30.68
N GLY A 289 8.07 12.75 -31.00
CA GLY A 289 7.36 13.33 -32.14
C GLY A 289 5.87 13.63 -31.91
N MET A 290 5.31 13.28 -30.74
CA MET A 290 3.95 13.64 -30.34
C MET A 290 3.95 14.21 -28.91
N PRO A 291 4.33 15.50 -28.72
CA PRO A 291 4.55 16.08 -27.40
C PRO A 291 3.29 16.13 -26.52
N ASP A 292 2.10 16.12 -27.11
CA ASP A 292 0.82 16.14 -26.38
C ASP A 292 0.35 14.74 -25.94
N ARG A 293 1.06 13.68 -26.35
CA ARG A 293 0.69 12.29 -26.04
C ARG A 293 1.59 11.72 -24.93
N THR A 294 1.03 11.62 -23.74
CA THR A 294 1.67 11.00 -22.57
C THR A 294 1.77 9.48 -22.72
N CYS A 295 2.79 8.89 -22.08
CA CYS A 295 2.94 7.45 -21.97
C CYS A 295 2.62 7.02 -20.53
N SER A 296 1.34 6.83 -20.23
CA SER A 296 0.84 6.57 -18.86
C SER A 296 1.34 5.28 -18.21
N HIS A 297 1.97 4.37 -18.96
CA HIS A 297 2.46 3.08 -18.46
C HIS A 297 4.00 3.04 -18.31
N THR A 298 4.66 4.19 -18.40
CA THR A 298 6.12 4.28 -18.39
C THR A 298 6.60 5.29 -17.34
N ALA A 299 7.55 4.90 -16.51
CA ALA A 299 8.15 5.73 -15.47
C ALA A 299 9.68 5.67 -15.53
N ALA A 300 10.34 6.71 -15.02
CA ALA A 300 11.78 6.75 -14.80
C ALA A 300 12.05 6.88 -13.30
N PHE A 301 13.01 6.11 -12.80
CA PHE A 301 13.43 6.14 -11.41
C PHE A 301 14.94 6.33 -11.33
N ALA A 302 15.39 7.16 -10.38
CA ALA A 302 16.80 7.30 -10.05
C ALA A 302 17.10 6.51 -8.78
N CYS A 303 18.12 5.65 -8.84
CA CYS A 303 18.69 5.01 -7.67
C CYS A 303 20.14 5.43 -7.56
N ALA A 304 20.50 6.07 -6.45
CA ALA A 304 21.86 6.49 -6.18
C ALA A 304 22.25 6.05 -4.75
N PRO A 305 23.45 5.48 -4.56
CA PRO A 305 23.92 5.19 -3.22
C PRO A 305 24.15 6.49 -2.45
N SER A 306 23.95 6.42 -1.13
CA SER A 306 24.36 7.51 -0.25
C SER A 306 25.89 7.64 -0.27
N PRO A 307 26.44 8.86 -0.37
CA PRO A 307 27.89 9.06 -0.55
C PRO A 307 28.70 8.80 0.73
N ALA A 308 28.05 8.80 1.88
CA ALA A 308 28.64 8.50 3.19
C ALA A 308 27.56 7.92 4.13
N SER A 309 27.95 7.36 5.27
CA SER A 309 27.01 6.77 6.24
C SER A 309 26.13 7.80 6.96
N ASP A 310 26.61 9.04 7.09
CA ASP A 310 25.94 10.15 7.78
C ASP A 310 25.24 11.14 6.83
N LYS A 311 25.32 10.88 5.51
CA LYS A 311 24.75 11.75 4.47
C LYS A 311 23.85 10.96 3.55
N ARG A 312 22.76 11.58 3.12
CA ARG A 312 21.78 10.97 2.20
C ARG A 312 21.51 11.89 1.02
N LEU A 313 21.08 11.26 -0.07
CA LEU A 313 20.70 11.95 -1.30
C LEU A 313 19.19 11.82 -1.50
N ALA A 314 18.50 12.94 -1.63
CA ALA A 314 17.14 13.02 -2.16
C ALA A 314 17.19 13.54 -3.60
N MET A 315 16.23 13.12 -4.42
CA MET A 315 16.11 13.54 -5.81
C MET A 315 14.71 14.09 -6.04
N SER A 316 14.62 15.24 -6.70
CA SER A 316 13.33 15.79 -7.09
C SER A 316 12.73 14.94 -8.20
N SER A 317 11.44 15.14 -8.44
CA SER A 317 10.80 14.65 -9.65
C SER A 317 11.49 15.22 -10.90
N PHE A 318 11.33 14.51 -12.01
CA PHE A 318 11.98 14.87 -13.28
C PHE A 318 11.13 15.86 -14.08
N HIS A 319 11.80 16.80 -14.75
CA HIS A 319 11.19 17.80 -15.62
C HIS A 319 11.85 17.84 -17.00
N PHE A 320 11.08 18.17 -18.04
CA PHE A 320 11.63 18.46 -19.38
C PHE A 320 12.31 19.83 -19.41
N GLU A 321 11.80 20.79 -18.65
CA GLU A 321 12.36 22.12 -18.58
C GLU A 321 13.46 22.22 -17.52
N ARG A 322 14.56 22.88 -17.88
CA ARG A 322 15.70 23.12 -16.99
C ARG A 322 15.37 24.14 -15.87
N PHE A 323 14.38 25.00 -16.07
CA PHE A 323 14.19 26.24 -15.32
C PHE A 323 13.11 26.16 -14.23
N PHE A 324 12.96 25.02 -13.56
CA PHE A 324 12.20 25.02 -12.30
C PHE A 324 13.09 25.67 -11.21
N SER A 325 12.64 26.83 -10.73
CA SER A 325 13.45 27.72 -9.87
C SER A 325 13.64 27.16 -8.47
N GLU A 326 12.66 26.40 -7.99
CA GLU A 326 12.54 25.95 -6.62
C GLU A 326 11.92 24.56 -6.57
N VAL A 327 12.43 23.71 -5.69
CA VAL A 327 11.80 22.43 -5.34
C VAL A 327 11.26 22.54 -3.93
N ARG A 328 9.97 22.21 -3.77
CA ARG A 328 9.33 22.12 -2.46
C ARG A 328 9.41 20.68 -1.98
N TRP A 329 10.08 20.47 -0.87
CA TRP A 329 10.25 19.17 -0.24
C TRP A 329 9.39 19.07 1.02
N ARG A 330 9.18 17.83 1.45
CA ARG A 330 8.69 17.50 2.77
C ARG A 330 9.61 16.50 3.45
N LEU A 331 9.79 16.69 4.76
CA LEU A 331 10.37 15.68 5.63
C LEU A 331 9.26 14.73 6.09
N VAL A 332 9.45 13.43 5.90
CA VAL A 332 8.51 12.39 6.28
C VAL A 332 9.16 11.49 7.30
N PHE A 333 8.47 11.21 8.41
CA PHE A 333 8.85 10.15 9.34
C PHE A 333 7.97 8.92 9.11
N TYR A 334 8.55 7.73 9.23
CA TYR A 334 7.84 6.45 9.17
C TYR A 334 7.62 5.91 10.58
N VAL A 335 6.36 5.89 10.99
CA VAL A 335 5.94 5.68 12.38
C VAL A 335 5.21 4.35 12.52
N THR A 336 5.63 3.49 13.44
CA THR A 336 5.02 2.16 13.64
C THR A 336 4.01 2.22 14.77
N GLN A 337 2.73 2.36 14.42
CA GLN A 337 1.69 2.70 15.40
C GLN A 337 1.31 1.58 16.38
N LYS A 338 1.64 0.30 16.08
CA LYS A 338 1.22 -0.85 16.89
C LYS A 338 2.38 -1.83 17.11
N PRO A 339 2.54 -2.40 18.32
CA PRO A 339 3.50 -3.46 18.55
C PRO A 339 3.12 -4.71 17.74
N ALA A 340 4.12 -5.52 17.39
CA ALA A 340 3.87 -6.78 16.71
C ALA A 340 3.06 -7.74 17.60
N LEU A 341 2.14 -8.49 16.99
CA LEU A 341 1.31 -9.48 17.66
C LEU A 341 1.68 -10.88 17.16
N GLU A 342 2.21 -11.71 18.04
CA GLU A 342 2.41 -13.14 17.78
C GLU A 342 1.26 -13.94 18.38
N VAL A 343 0.67 -14.84 17.59
CA VAL A 343 -0.38 -15.75 18.03
C VAL A 343 -0.04 -17.17 17.64
N ARG A 344 -0.22 -18.11 18.56
CA ARG A 344 0.05 -19.53 18.36
C ARG A 344 -1.23 -20.35 18.48
N PHE A 345 -1.41 -21.26 17.54
CA PHE A 345 -2.57 -22.14 17.44
C PHE A 345 -2.09 -23.60 17.46
N PRO A 346 -2.20 -24.29 18.62
CA PRO A 346 -2.06 -25.73 18.68
C PRO A 346 -3.17 -26.40 17.86
N ILE A 347 -2.81 -27.33 16.99
CA ILE A 347 -3.71 -28.11 16.15
C ILE A 347 -3.81 -29.50 16.75
N LEU A 348 -5.03 -29.87 17.15
CA LEU A 348 -5.35 -31.15 17.79
C LEU A 348 -5.70 -32.23 16.76
#